data_AF-A0A9X5CPV8-F1
#
_entry.id   AF-A0A9X5CPV8-F1
#
_cell.length_a   1.000
_cell.length_b   1.000
_cell.length_c   1.000
_cell.angle_alpha   90.00
_cell.angle_beta   90.00
_cell.angle_gamma   90.00
#
_symmetry.space_group_name_H-M   'P 1'
#
loop_
_entity.id
_entity.type
_entity.pdbx_description
1 polymer ?
#
loop_
_entity_poly.entity_id
_entity_poly.type
_entity_poly.pdbx_seq_one_letter_code
_entity_poly.pdbx_strand_id
1 'polypeptide(L)'
;MPDESPAGHDPGEDVRFTLEQVGEWIRSADTKAGLLAPTLALLMSPAFGNFNKRQLTNFLDSPREFIGASLFVGFGLTFGMAAFFVAQVLIPRTQHAVRSSRYSWPWLCDADLHVLTALSPAESREEAWAQAKNLAQIAQWKHKYFKLALRTTIINAVLLIAWLFITAW
;
A
#
# COMPACT_ATOMS: atom_id res chain seq x y z
N MET A 1 -29.67 -42.06 10.77
CA MET A 1 -29.39 -41.09 11.85
C MET A 1 -29.07 -39.77 11.18
N PRO A 2 -29.92 -38.73 11.33
CA PRO A 2 -29.58 -37.40 10.90
C PRO A 2 -28.40 -36.91 11.74
N ASP A 3 -27.34 -36.52 11.05
CA ASP A 3 -26.17 -35.90 11.63
C ASP A 3 -26.57 -34.50 12.10
N GLU A 4 -26.81 -34.33 13.40
CA GLU A 4 -27.02 -33.02 14.02
C GLU A 4 -25.68 -32.28 14.00
N SER A 5 -25.36 -31.70 12.84
CA SER A 5 -24.25 -30.75 12.70
C SER A 5 -24.46 -29.65 13.75
N PRO A 6 -23.47 -29.41 14.63
CA PRO A 6 -23.61 -28.44 15.71
C PRO A 6 -23.93 -27.06 15.12
N ALA A 7 -25.09 -26.53 15.48
CA ALA A 7 -25.56 -25.16 15.23
C ALA A 7 -25.14 -24.55 13.87
N GLY A 8 -25.89 -24.85 12.81
CA GLY A 8 -26.29 -23.88 11.78
C GLY A 8 -25.24 -22.97 11.15
N HIS A 9 -23.98 -23.41 11.03
CA HIS A 9 -22.95 -22.63 10.36
C HIS A 9 -23.08 -22.84 8.85
N ASP A 10 -23.68 -21.88 8.14
CA ASP A 10 -23.73 -21.91 6.68
C ASP A 10 -22.31 -21.64 6.15
N PRO A 11 -21.64 -22.61 5.50
CA PRO A 11 -20.29 -22.39 4.99
C PRO A 11 -20.24 -21.34 3.86
N GLY A 12 -21.39 -20.94 3.31
CA GLY A 12 -21.48 -19.78 2.42
C GLY A 12 -21.31 -18.44 3.15
N GLU A 13 -21.73 -18.38 4.42
CA GLU A 13 -21.59 -17.20 5.28
C GLU A 13 -20.11 -16.91 5.59
N ASP A 14 -19.30 -17.95 5.79
CA ASP A 14 -17.86 -17.82 6.03
C ASP A 14 -17.11 -17.13 4.91
N VAL A 15 -17.42 -17.52 3.67
CA VAL A 15 -16.73 -16.96 2.50
C VAL A 15 -17.13 -15.52 2.31
N ARG A 16 -18.42 -15.20 2.49
CA ARG A 16 -18.91 -13.83 2.43
C ARG A 16 -18.24 -12.96 3.49
N PHE A 17 -18.24 -13.41 4.74
CA PHE A 17 -17.57 -12.72 5.84
C PHE A 17 -16.08 -12.50 5.53
N THR A 18 -15.40 -13.52 5.02
CA THR A 18 -13.97 -13.42 4.66
C THR A 18 -13.72 -12.40 3.55
N LEU A 19 -14.54 -12.43 2.49
CA LEU A 19 -14.44 -11.47 1.38
C LEU A 19 -14.64 -10.03 1.87
N GLU A 20 -15.63 -9.79 2.72
CA GLU A 20 -15.91 -8.48 3.32
C GLU A 20 -14.74 -8.00 4.19
N GLN A 21 -14.24 -8.85 5.10
CA GLN A 21 -13.12 -8.51 5.98
C GLN A 21 -11.84 -8.18 5.21
N VAL A 22 -11.51 -8.97 4.18
CA VAL A 22 -10.34 -8.70 3.35
C VAL A 22 -10.53 -7.40 2.55
N GLY A 23 -11.74 -7.13 2.07
CA GLY A 23 -12.09 -5.84 1.45
C GLY A 23 -11.84 -4.65 2.37
N GLU A 24 -12.25 -4.75 3.64
CA GLU A 24 -11.97 -3.72 4.65
C GLU A 24 -10.47 -3.56 4.93
N TRP A 25 -9.69 -4.64 4.94
CA TRP A 25 -8.23 -4.54 5.10
C TRP A 25 -7.57 -3.80 3.94
N ILE A 26 -7.98 -4.09 2.70
CA ILE A 26 -7.50 -3.36 1.51
C ILE A 26 -7.84 -1.88 1.65
N ARG A 27 -9.09 -1.54 1.97
CA ARG A 27 -9.55 -0.16 2.12
C ARG A 27 -8.81 0.56 3.25
N SER A 28 -8.57 -0.10 4.38
CA SER A 28 -7.79 0.45 5.49
C SER A 28 -6.36 0.80 5.08
N ALA A 29 -5.69 -0.09 4.32
CA ALA A 29 -4.35 0.17 3.80
C ALA A 29 -4.33 1.36 2.83
N ASP A 30 -5.33 1.46 1.95
CA ASP A 30 -5.45 2.54 0.98
C ASP A 30 -5.71 3.89 1.65
N THR A 31 -6.61 3.93 2.65
CA THR A 31 -6.84 5.14 3.46
C THR A 31 -5.56 5.59 4.16
N LYS A 32 -4.82 4.67 4.79
CA LYS A 32 -3.56 5.01 5.47
C LYS A 32 -2.50 5.51 4.50
N ALA A 33 -2.37 4.91 3.32
CA ALA A 33 -1.46 5.38 2.27
C ALA A 33 -1.89 6.76 1.75
N GLY A 34 -3.19 6.98 1.57
CA GLY A 34 -3.78 8.27 1.19
C GLY A 34 -3.52 9.39 2.20
N LEU A 35 -3.43 9.07 3.50
CA LEU A 35 -3.03 10.02 4.55
C LEU A 35 -1.51 10.23 4.62
N LEU A 36 -0.73 9.20 4.29
CA LEU A 36 0.73 9.29 4.29
C LEU A 36 1.25 10.14 3.12
N ALA A 37 0.61 10.08 1.95
CA ALA A 37 0.97 10.86 0.77
C ALA A 37 1.05 12.39 1.01
N PRO A 38 0.03 13.07 1.57
CA PRO A 38 0.12 14.50 1.87
C PRO A 38 1.13 14.79 2.98
N THR A 39 1.28 13.89 3.95
CA THR A 39 2.31 14.02 4.98
C THR A 39 3.71 14.06 4.36
N LEU A 40 3.99 13.16 3.42
CA LEU A 40 5.25 13.15 2.68
C LEU A 40 5.42 14.44 1.86
N ALA A 41 4.37 14.92 1.18
CA ALA A 41 4.40 16.19 0.45
C ALA A 41 4.73 17.39 1.36
N LEU A 42 4.20 17.43 2.59
CA LEU A 42 4.49 18.49 3.55
C LEU A 42 5.97 18.50 3.97
N LEU A 43 6.62 17.33 4.10
CA LEU A 43 8.05 17.24 4.42
C LEU A 43 8.95 17.84 3.32
N MET A 44 8.43 17.98 2.09
CA MET A 44 9.17 18.59 0.99
C MET A 44 9.26 20.13 1.11
N SER A 45 8.28 20.77 1.77
CA SER A 45 8.17 22.24 1.79
C SER A 45 9.39 22.95 2.42
N PRO A 46 9.91 22.52 3.58
CA PRO A 46 11.09 23.15 4.19
C PRO A 46 12.36 23.00 3.33
N ALA A 47 12.46 21.89 2.57
CA ALA A 47 13.60 21.64 1.70
C ALA A 47 13.67 22.67 0.58
N PHE A 48 12.55 23.04 -0.05
CA PHE A 48 12.53 24.08 -1.09
C PHE A 48 12.82 25.49 -0.55
N GLY A 49 12.29 25.83 0.63
CA GLY A 49 12.46 27.16 1.21
C GLY A 49 13.88 27.43 1.73
N ASN A 50 14.57 26.41 2.23
CA ASN A 50 15.90 26.52 2.81
C ASN A 50 17.02 25.98 1.90
N PHE A 51 16.71 25.66 0.64
CA PHE A 51 17.69 25.16 -0.31
C PHE A 51 18.69 26.27 -0.69
N ASN A 52 19.83 26.30 0.00
CA ASN A 52 20.92 27.18 -0.36
C ASN A 52 21.89 26.45 -1.28
N LYS A 53 21.92 26.85 -2.56
CA LYS A 53 22.81 26.26 -3.60
C LYS A 53 24.28 26.20 -3.19
N ARG A 54 24.73 27.10 -2.30
CA ARG A 54 26.11 27.11 -1.77
C ARG A 54 26.50 25.79 -1.10
N GLN A 55 25.57 25.12 -0.42
CA GLN A 55 25.87 23.84 0.26
C GLN A 55 26.18 22.70 -0.69
N LEU A 56 25.74 22.77 -1.94
CA LEU A 56 26.05 21.77 -2.97
C LEU A 56 27.31 22.11 -3.76
N THR A 57 27.73 23.38 -3.80
CA THR A 57 28.93 23.80 -4.52
C THR A 57 30.18 23.81 -3.65
N ASN A 58 30.03 24.03 -2.35
CA ASN A 58 31.14 24.24 -1.41
C ASN A 58 31.28 23.10 -0.39
N PHE A 59 30.58 21.98 -0.57
CA PHE A 59 30.52 20.90 0.43
C PHE A 59 31.87 20.28 0.83
N LEU A 60 32.95 20.54 0.08
CA LEU A 60 34.31 20.10 0.41
C LEU A 60 35.09 21.12 1.27
N ASP A 61 34.59 22.34 1.43
CA ASP A 61 35.26 23.44 2.11
C ASP A 61 35.17 23.32 3.64
N SER A 62 34.19 22.56 4.15
CA SER A 62 34.01 22.33 5.59
C SER A 62 33.33 20.98 5.88
N PRO A 63 33.74 20.25 6.93
CA PRO A 63 33.06 19.03 7.39
C PRO A 63 31.56 19.24 7.64
N ARG A 64 31.17 20.44 8.08
CA ARG A 64 29.77 20.78 8.32
C ARG A 64 28.94 20.81 7.03
N GLU A 65 29.50 21.40 5.97
CA GLU A 65 28.83 21.47 4.67
C GLU A 65 28.76 20.09 4.03
N PHE A 66 29.80 19.26 4.18
CA PHE A 66 29.79 17.85 3.77
C PHE A 66 28.66 17.05 4.45
N ILE A 67 28.51 17.19 5.78
CA ILE A 67 27.44 16.54 6.55
C ILE A 67 26.07 17.05 6.08
N GLY A 68 25.90 18.36 5.93
CA GLY A 68 24.66 18.96 5.44
C GLY A 68 24.26 18.44 4.06
N ALA A 69 25.19 18.45 3.11
CA ALA A 69 24.97 17.92 1.76
C ALA A 69 24.61 16.42 1.79
N SER A 70 25.31 15.63 2.61
CA SER A 70 25.04 14.19 2.76
C SER A 70 23.64 13.91 3.33
N LEU A 71 23.22 14.66 4.35
CA LEU A 71 21.87 14.56 4.92
C LEU A 71 20.80 14.96 3.90
N PHE A 72 21.04 16.01 3.11
CA PHE A 72 20.12 16.45 2.06
C PHE A 72 19.97 15.42 0.93
N VAL A 73 21.08 14.82 0.48
CA VAL A 73 21.05 13.72 -0.51
C VAL A 73 20.31 12.51 0.06
N GLY A 74 20.59 12.14 1.31
CA GLY A 74 19.88 11.07 2.01
C GLY A 74 18.37 11.35 2.13
N PHE A 75 17.99 12.59 2.43
CA PHE A 75 16.60 13.04 2.42
C PHE A 75 15.98 12.85 1.03
N GLY A 76 16.62 13.31 -0.05
CA GLY A 76 16.10 13.15 -1.41
C GLY A 76 15.90 11.69 -1.82
N LEU A 77 16.87 10.82 -1.50
CA LEU A 77 16.78 9.38 -1.80
C LEU A 77 15.66 8.70 -0.99
N THR A 78 15.58 8.98 0.30
CA THR A 78 14.52 8.41 1.16
C THR A 78 13.14 8.94 0.81
N PHE A 79 13.03 10.20 0.39
CA PHE A 79 11.79 10.77 -0.12
C PHE A 79 11.31 10.01 -1.37
N GLY A 80 12.20 9.82 -2.35
CA GLY A 80 11.89 9.07 -3.57
C GLY A 80 11.47 7.63 -3.27
N MET A 81 12.16 6.95 -2.35
CA MET A 81 11.78 5.60 -1.90
C MET A 81 10.42 5.57 -1.19
N ALA A 82 10.13 6.54 -0.30
CA ALA A 82 8.84 6.63 0.38
C ALA A 82 7.71 6.86 -0.62
N ALA A 83 7.89 7.79 -1.58
CA ALA A 83 6.93 8.07 -2.63
C ALA A 83 6.68 6.83 -3.51
N PHE A 84 7.75 6.11 -3.88
CA PHE A 84 7.64 4.85 -4.60
C PHE A 84 6.82 3.82 -3.83
N PHE A 85 7.09 3.61 -2.53
CA PHE A 85 6.34 2.66 -1.71
C PHE A 85 4.88 3.05 -1.50
N VAL A 86 4.58 4.35 -1.35
CA VAL A 86 3.18 4.84 -1.32
C VAL A 86 2.47 4.54 -2.64
N ALA A 87 3.09 4.88 -3.77
CA ALA A 87 2.53 4.61 -5.09
C ALA A 87 2.26 3.11 -5.28
N GLN A 88 3.21 2.27 -4.87
CA GLN A 88 3.09 0.82 -4.86
C GLN A 88 1.82 0.34 -4.14
N VAL A 89 1.47 0.89 -2.97
CA VAL A 89 0.22 0.56 -2.25
C VAL A 89 -1.02 0.93 -3.06
N LEU A 90 -1.01 2.10 -3.70
CA LEU A 90 -2.16 2.67 -4.41
C LEU A 90 -2.37 2.10 -5.82
N ILE A 91 -1.35 1.54 -6.46
CA ILE A 91 -1.50 0.94 -7.80
C ILE A 91 -2.58 -0.15 -7.77
N PRO A 92 -3.61 -0.05 -8.64
CA PRO A 92 -4.66 -1.04 -8.71
C PRO A 92 -4.08 -2.37 -9.22
N ARG A 93 -4.35 -3.46 -8.50
CA ARG A 93 -3.95 -4.82 -8.89
C ARG A 93 -5.18 -5.55 -9.41
N THR A 94 -5.38 -5.44 -10.71
CA THR A 94 -6.52 -6.03 -11.43
C THR A 94 -6.12 -7.24 -12.27
N GLN A 95 -4.81 -7.46 -12.46
CA GLN A 95 -4.29 -8.58 -13.23
C GLN A 95 -4.12 -9.79 -12.32
N HIS A 96 -5.08 -10.71 -12.34
CA HIS A 96 -4.90 -12.03 -11.73
C HIS A 96 -5.14 -13.16 -12.71
N ALA A 97 -4.29 -14.18 -12.54
CA ALA A 97 -4.15 -15.38 -13.36
C ALA A 97 -5.31 -16.39 -13.21
N VAL A 98 -6.26 -16.13 -12.31
CA VAL A 98 -7.45 -16.96 -12.18
C VAL A 98 -8.39 -16.58 -13.31
N ARG A 99 -8.56 -17.52 -14.23
CA ARG A 99 -9.65 -17.64 -15.20
C ARG A 99 -10.88 -16.88 -14.68
N SER A 100 -11.24 -15.76 -15.32
CA SER A 100 -12.61 -15.25 -15.40
C SER A 100 -13.49 -15.58 -14.17
N SER A 101 -13.28 -14.91 -13.03
CA SER A 101 -14.09 -15.12 -11.83
C SER A 101 -15.21 -14.10 -11.72
N ARG A 102 -16.43 -14.58 -11.43
CA ARG A 102 -17.64 -13.76 -11.23
C ARG A 102 -17.58 -12.80 -10.05
N TYR A 103 -16.65 -13.03 -9.14
CA TYR A 103 -16.44 -12.18 -7.97
C TYR A 103 -15.32 -11.15 -8.20
N SER A 104 -14.80 -11.05 -9.42
CA SER A 104 -13.65 -10.18 -9.75
C SER A 104 -14.01 -9.11 -10.77
N TRP A 105 -13.55 -7.89 -10.53
CA TRP A 105 -13.54 -6.80 -11.50
C TRP A 105 -12.20 -6.80 -12.26
N PRO A 106 -12.14 -6.53 -13.58
CA PRO A 106 -13.23 -6.08 -14.45
C PRO A 106 -14.09 -7.20 -15.04
N TRP A 107 -13.73 -8.48 -14.89
CA TRP A 107 -14.41 -9.57 -15.59
C TRP A 107 -15.93 -9.61 -15.38
N LEU A 108 -16.40 -9.31 -14.16
CA LEU A 108 -17.82 -9.23 -13.85
C LEU A 108 -18.58 -8.23 -14.74
N CYS A 109 -17.91 -7.17 -15.24
CA CYS A 109 -18.52 -6.20 -16.15
C CYS A 109 -18.76 -6.77 -17.56
N ASP A 110 -17.93 -7.72 -17.99
CA ASP A 110 -17.97 -8.29 -19.34
C ASP A 110 -18.69 -9.65 -19.40
N ALA A 111 -19.02 -10.23 -18.23
CA ALA A 111 -19.61 -11.55 -18.13
C ALA A 111 -21.12 -11.56 -18.48
N ASP A 112 -21.54 -12.54 -19.27
CA ASP A 112 -22.96 -12.81 -19.53
C ASP A 112 -23.66 -13.32 -18.27
N LEU A 113 -24.88 -12.84 -18.00
CA LEU A 113 -25.71 -13.25 -16.87
C LEU A 113 -25.91 -14.77 -16.81
N HIS A 114 -26.01 -15.46 -17.95
CA HIS A 114 -26.13 -16.92 -17.99
C HIS A 114 -24.89 -17.60 -17.39
N VAL A 115 -23.69 -17.05 -17.59
CA VAL A 115 -22.45 -17.60 -17.04
C VAL A 115 -22.40 -17.39 -15.52
N LEU A 116 -22.95 -16.28 -15.03
CA LEU A 116 -22.96 -15.95 -13.60
C LEU A 116 -23.85 -16.89 -12.77
N THR A 117 -24.94 -17.41 -13.37
CA THR A 117 -25.97 -18.21 -12.68
C THR A 117 -25.87 -19.71 -12.91
N ALA A 118 -25.08 -20.19 -13.87
CA ALA A 118 -25.06 -21.59 -14.29
C ALA A 118 -24.29 -22.56 -13.36
N LEU A 119 -23.51 -22.06 -12.40
CA LEU A 119 -22.61 -22.88 -11.57
C LEU A 119 -23.31 -23.49 -10.35
N SER A 120 -22.91 -24.71 -10.00
CA SER A 120 -23.41 -25.39 -8.80
C SER A 120 -22.98 -24.67 -7.51
N PRO A 121 -23.69 -24.87 -6.38
CA PRO A 121 -23.30 -24.29 -5.09
C PRO A 121 -21.88 -24.65 -4.66
N ALA A 122 -21.41 -25.86 -4.98
CA ALA A 122 -20.05 -26.31 -4.67
C ALA A 122 -18.99 -25.54 -5.47
N GLU A 123 -19.18 -25.42 -6.78
CA GLU A 123 -18.26 -24.67 -7.65
C GLU A 123 -18.26 -23.18 -7.31
N SER A 124 -19.42 -22.62 -6.96
CA SER A 124 -19.56 -21.25 -6.48
C SER A 124 -18.73 -20.98 -5.22
N ARG A 125 -18.73 -21.93 -4.29
CA ARG A 125 -17.96 -21.83 -3.04
C ARG A 125 -16.46 -21.92 -3.29
N GLU A 126 -16.02 -22.84 -4.14
CA GLU A 126 -14.62 -22.98 -4.51
C GLU A 126 -14.08 -21.69 -5.17
N GLU A 127 -14.84 -21.14 -6.11
CA GLU A 127 -14.48 -19.90 -6.80
C GLU A 127 -14.41 -18.70 -5.84
N ALA A 128 -15.36 -18.60 -4.91
CA ALA A 128 -15.37 -17.54 -3.90
C ALA A 128 -14.17 -17.61 -2.95
N TRP A 129 -13.74 -18.82 -2.53
CA TRP A 129 -12.52 -19.01 -1.75
C TRP A 129 -11.25 -18.68 -2.54
N ALA A 130 -11.21 -19.02 -3.82
CA ALA A 130 -10.10 -18.62 -4.69
C ALA A 130 -9.99 -17.09 -4.77
N GLN A 131 -11.13 -16.40 -4.89
CA GLN A 131 -11.16 -14.93 -4.87
C GLN A 131 -10.74 -14.36 -3.51
N ALA A 132 -11.23 -14.92 -2.41
CA ALA A 132 -10.84 -14.50 -1.06
C ALA A 132 -9.32 -14.62 -0.85
N LYS A 133 -8.71 -15.71 -1.32
CA LYS A 133 -7.25 -15.91 -1.30
C LYS A 133 -6.52 -14.86 -2.12
N ASN A 134 -6.99 -14.53 -3.33
CA ASN A 134 -6.38 -13.49 -4.17
C ASN A 134 -6.45 -12.11 -3.49
N LEU A 135 -7.63 -11.75 -2.97
CA LEU A 135 -7.80 -10.50 -2.22
C LEU A 135 -6.89 -10.45 -0.99
N ALA A 136 -6.73 -11.57 -0.28
CA ALA A 136 -5.85 -11.64 0.89
C ALA A 136 -4.38 -11.43 0.51
N GLN A 137 -3.94 -11.95 -0.64
CA GLN A 137 -2.60 -11.68 -1.17
C GLN A 137 -2.41 -10.21 -1.54
N ILE A 138 -3.42 -9.56 -2.15
CA ILE A 138 -3.40 -8.11 -2.42
C ILE A 138 -3.29 -7.34 -1.10
N ALA A 139 -4.11 -7.69 -0.10
CA ALA A 139 -4.10 -7.05 1.21
C ALA A 139 -2.73 -7.19 1.89
N GLN A 140 -2.15 -8.40 1.89
CA GLN A 140 -0.81 -8.66 2.44
C GLN A 140 0.25 -7.80 1.76
N TRP A 141 0.20 -7.73 0.42
CA TRP A 141 1.12 -6.92 -0.37
C TRP A 141 0.98 -5.43 -0.02
N LYS A 142 -0.24 -4.88 0.01
CA LYS A 142 -0.50 -3.47 0.37
C LYS A 142 0.04 -3.15 1.77
N HIS A 143 -0.19 -4.02 2.75
CA HIS A 143 0.34 -3.84 4.11
C HIS A 143 1.87 -3.93 4.18
N LYS A 144 2.51 -4.79 3.38
CA LYS A 144 3.97 -4.87 3.28
C LYS A 144 4.55 -3.54 2.82
N TYR A 145 4.03 -2.99 1.72
CA TYR A 145 4.52 -1.72 1.16
C TYR A 145 4.15 -0.52 2.02
N PHE A 146 2.98 -0.53 2.67
CA PHE A 146 2.62 0.50 3.64
C PHE A 146 3.63 0.56 4.80
N LYS A 147 4.02 -0.59 5.36
CA LYS A 147 5.03 -0.64 6.43
C LYS A 147 6.39 -0.09 5.98
N LEU A 148 6.79 -0.38 4.73
CA LEU A 148 8.01 0.17 4.15
C LEU A 148 7.89 1.68 3.96
N ALA A 149 6.79 2.17 3.37
CA ALA A 149 6.52 3.58 3.19
C ALA A 149 6.56 4.35 4.52
N LEU A 150 5.92 3.82 5.56
CA LEU A 150 5.91 4.43 6.90
C LEU A 150 7.32 4.54 7.49
N ARG A 151 8.10 3.44 7.46
CA ARG A 151 9.48 3.42 7.95
C ARG A 151 10.36 4.41 7.21
N THR A 152 10.28 4.42 5.88
CA THR A 152 11.08 5.33 5.05
C THR A 152 10.65 6.79 5.26
N THR A 153 9.36 7.06 5.48
CA THR A 153 8.87 8.42 5.79
C THR A 153 9.39 8.91 7.14
N ILE A 154 9.45 8.04 8.16
CA ILE A 154 10.04 8.38 9.46
C ILE A 154 11.54 8.70 9.31
N ILE A 155 12.30 7.86 8.59
CA ILE A 155 13.72 8.11 8.30
C ILE A 155 13.88 9.44 7.55
N ASN A 156 13.03 9.69 6.55
CA ASN A 156 13.03 10.93 5.78
C ASN A 156 12.81 12.17 6.66
N ALA A 157 11.84 12.13 7.57
CA ALA A 157 11.59 13.20 8.52
C ALA A 157 12.79 13.45 9.46
N VAL A 158 13.44 12.39 9.97
CA VAL A 158 14.63 12.51 10.82
C VAL A 158 15.79 13.16 10.06
N LEU A 159 16.03 12.75 8.80
CA LEU A 159 17.06 13.33 7.95
C LEU A 159 16.79 14.82 7.67
N LEU A 160 15.53 15.17 7.41
CA LEU A 160 15.13 16.57 7.21
C LEU A 160 15.40 17.41 8.46
N ILE A 161 14.98 16.93 9.64
CA ILE A 161 15.20 17.64 10.91
C ILE A 161 16.69 17.81 11.20
N ALA A 162 17.49 16.76 11.00
CA ALA A 162 18.94 16.82 11.18
C ALA A 162 19.59 17.82 10.22
N TRP A 163 19.17 17.82 8.95
CA TRP A 163 19.65 18.77 7.95
C TRP A 163 19.28 20.21 8.33
N LEU A 164 18.03 20.47 8.71
CA LEU A 164 17.59 21.80 9.16
C LEU A 164 18.39 22.27 10.37
N PHE A 165 18.67 21.39 11.33
CA PHE A 165 19.49 21.73 12.49
C PHE A 165 20.94 22.07 12.10
N ILE A 166 21.56 21.30 11.20
CA ILE A 166 22.91 21.56 10.71
C ILE A 166 23.00 22.83 9.86
N THR A 167 21.89 23.30 9.29
CA THR A 167 21.90 24.46 8.37
C THR A 167 21.36 25.75 9.00
N ALA A 168 20.64 25.67 10.11
CA ALA A 168 20.10 26.83 10.82
C ALA A 168 21.11 27.54 11.75
N TRP A 169 22.17 26.86 12.19
CA TRP A 169 23.23 27.42 13.05
C TRP A 169 24.46 27.87 12.25
#